data_AF-Q753V6-F1
#
_entry.id   AF-Q753V6-F1
#
_cell.length_a   1.000
_cell.length_b   1.000
_cell.length_c   1.000
_cell.angle_alpha   90.00
_cell.angle_beta   90.00
_cell.angle_gamma   90.00
#
_symmetry.space_group_name_H-M   'P 1'
#
loop_
_entity.id
_entity.type
_entity.pdbx_description
1 polymer ?
#
loop_
_entity_poly.entity_id
_entity_poly.type
_entity_poly.pdbx_seq_one_letter_code
_entity_poly.pdbx_strand_id
1 'polypeptide(L)'
;MGAVNIPTWARHSFATVLILLLLAFSLILPVDVIRRVSQMPHEILNTAIIVGAAITLLITFTSLSFGRLLVHRSCMQDIPKRYVPITERDLPNTRIRGEIYHKLEHCKQLAHDFSTPETRVVHAGLEPPAHVDHCGDDMLPPLLDYQACVKIIADRFKFQGILLNKYMLEPKLGMTFAAQLRRTVSENDCVDRNQLEEFITLYETIRYSGHPVTRGKFIRFMELCLLLVDFSLLTHRVDTPPSGEPSSTTDSATNFNAHVLYSRTEESISQSSA
;
A
#
# COMPACT_ATOMS: atom_id res chain seq x y z
N MET A 1 -19.29 -8.06 -10.92
CA MET A 1 -19.50 -8.12 -9.45
C MET A 1 -18.24 -7.63 -8.78
N GLY A 2 -18.24 -6.43 -8.21
CA GLY A 2 -17.06 -5.86 -7.57
C GLY A 2 -16.77 -6.57 -6.26
N ALA A 3 -15.58 -7.17 -6.14
CA ALA A 3 -15.11 -7.71 -4.87
C ALA A 3 -14.91 -6.52 -3.91
N VAL A 4 -15.77 -6.43 -2.90
CA VAL A 4 -15.61 -5.44 -1.83
C VAL A 4 -14.37 -5.82 -1.04
N ASN A 5 -13.28 -5.06 -1.20
CA ASN A 5 -12.06 -5.23 -0.42
C ASN A 5 -12.33 -4.80 1.02
N ILE A 6 -12.81 -5.73 1.83
CA ILE A 6 -12.96 -5.53 3.28
C ILE A 6 -11.56 -5.53 3.89
N PRO A 7 -11.18 -4.49 4.65
CA PRO A 7 -9.85 -4.40 5.23
C PRO A 7 -9.66 -5.51 6.27
N THR A 8 -8.48 -6.15 6.26
CA THR A 8 -8.19 -7.35 7.05
C THR A 8 -8.45 -7.16 8.54
N TRP A 9 -8.14 -5.99 9.09
CA TRP A 9 -8.38 -5.65 10.50
C TRP A 9 -9.86 -5.74 10.90
N ALA A 10 -10.79 -5.36 10.02
CA ALA A 10 -12.23 -5.35 10.30
C ALA A 10 -12.77 -6.78 10.29
N ARG A 11 -12.23 -7.63 9.42
CA ARG A 11 -12.52 -9.06 9.44
C ARG A 11 -12.03 -9.72 10.73
N HIS A 12 -10.84 -9.36 11.20
CA HIS A 12 -10.31 -9.87 12.47
C HIS A 12 -11.12 -9.37 13.67
N SER A 13 -11.44 -8.08 13.75
CA SER A 13 -12.25 -7.54 14.85
C SER A 13 -13.65 -8.14 14.87
N PHE A 14 -14.32 -8.23 13.72
CA PHE A 14 -15.62 -8.88 13.60
C PHE A 14 -15.59 -10.35 14.03
N ALA A 15 -14.57 -11.11 13.60
CA ALA A 15 -14.40 -12.49 14.01
C ALA A 15 -14.18 -12.61 15.53
N THR A 16 -13.38 -11.73 16.14
CA THR A 16 -13.18 -11.74 17.60
C THR A 16 -14.45 -11.43 18.37
N VAL A 17 -15.25 -10.47 17.92
CA VAL A 17 -16.55 -10.14 18.54
C VAL A 17 -17.51 -11.31 18.43
N LEU A 18 -17.60 -11.96 17.27
CA LEU A 18 -18.43 -13.16 17.11
C LEU A 18 -17.98 -14.31 18.01
N ILE A 19 -16.68 -14.54 18.17
CA ILE A 19 -16.15 -15.57 19.06
C ILE A 19 -16.50 -15.25 20.52
N LEU A 20 -16.34 -14.00 20.96
CA LEU A 20 -16.70 -13.56 22.30
C LEU A 20 -18.20 -13.74 22.58
N LEU A 21 -19.04 -13.32 21.63
CA LEU A 21 -20.48 -13.46 21.74
C LEU A 21 -20.92 -14.93 21.76
N LEU A 22 -20.28 -15.77 20.95
CA LEU A 22 -20.52 -17.21 20.96
C LEU A 22 -20.09 -17.85 22.29
N LEU A 23 -18.96 -17.41 22.86
CA LEU A 23 -18.50 -17.87 24.17
C LEU A 23 -19.43 -17.42 25.30
N ALA A 24 -19.89 -16.16 25.25
CA ALA A 24 -20.88 -15.64 26.20
C ALA A 24 -22.19 -16.43 26.14
N PHE A 25 -22.76 -16.63 24.95
CA PHE A 25 -23.98 -17.42 24.79
C PHE A 25 -23.80 -18.89 25.18
N SER A 26 -22.63 -19.47 24.88
CA SER A 26 -22.29 -20.84 25.28
C SER A 26 -22.20 -21.00 26.80
N LEU A 27 -21.88 -19.94 27.55
CA LEU A 27 -21.81 -19.96 29.02
C LEU A 27 -23.16 -19.61 29.67
N ILE A 28 -23.92 -18.68 29.09
CA ILE A 28 -25.20 -18.25 29.65
C ILE A 28 -26.22 -19.40 29.67
N LEU A 29 -26.31 -20.19 28.60
CA LEU A 29 -27.26 -21.30 28.50
C LEU A 29 -27.13 -22.34 29.63
N PRO A 30 -25.95 -22.93 29.90
CA PRO A 30 -25.82 -23.87 31.01
C PRO A 30 -26.03 -23.20 32.37
N VAL A 31 -25.59 -21.96 32.56
CA VAL A 31 -25.82 -21.22 33.81
C VAL A 31 -27.32 -21.01 34.07
N ASP A 32 -28.10 -20.70 33.04
CA ASP A 32 -29.55 -20.53 33.16
C ASP A 32 -30.26 -21.85 33.51
N VAL A 33 -29.87 -22.96 32.86
CA VAL A 33 -30.39 -24.30 33.18
C VAL A 33 -30.08 -24.68 34.64
N ILE A 34 -28.85 -24.43 35.10
CA ILE A 34 -28.44 -24.69 36.49
C ILE A 34 -29.31 -23.90 37.47
N ARG A 35 -29.52 -22.60 37.20
CA ARG A 35 -30.33 -21.72 38.04
C ARG A 35 -31.80 -22.16 38.10
N ARG A 36 -32.35 -22.62 36.97
CA ARG A 36 -33.75 -23.08 36.91
C ARG A 36 -33.95 -24.37 37.70
N VAL A 37 -32.99 -25.30 37.63
CA VAL A 37 -33.05 -26.57 38.36
C VAL A 37 -32.84 -26.37 39.86
N SER A 38 -32.00 -25.41 40.28
CA SER A 38 -31.79 -25.12 41.71
C SER A 38 -33.02 -24.57 42.44
N GLN A 39 -34.06 -24.12 41.72
CA GLN A 39 -35.30 -23.61 42.32
C GLN A 39 -36.37 -24.70 42.56
N MET A 40 -36.13 -25.94 42.10
CA MET A 40 -37.09 -27.03 42.29
C MET A 40 -36.92 -27.68 43.69
N PRO A 41 -37.99 -28.20 44.31
CA PRO A 41 -37.96 -28.66 45.72
C PRO A 41 -37.15 -29.96 45.96
N HIS A 42 -36.86 -30.74 44.92
CA HIS A 42 -36.16 -32.03 45.05
C HIS A 42 -34.64 -31.89 44.93
N GLU A 43 -33.98 -31.44 46.00
CA GLU A 43 -32.55 -31.09 46.02
C GLU A 43 -31.64 -32.19 45.42
N ILE A 44 -31.81 -33.45 45.82
CA ILE A 44 -30.93 -34.55 45.40
C ILE A 44 -31.05 -34.81 43.88
N LEU A 45 -32.27 -34.88 43.37
CA LEU A 45 -32.52 -35.16 41.95
C LEU A 45 -32.03 -33.99 41.09
N ASN A 46 -32.23 -32.76 41.56
CA ASN A 46 -31.74 -31.55 40.91
C ASN A 46 -30.21 -31.53 40.80
N THR A 47 -29.50 -31.83 41.90
CA THR A 47 -28.04 -31.89 41.89
C THR A 47 -27.53 -33.00 40.94
N ALA A 48 -28.17 -34.16 40.94
CA ALA A 48 -27.80 -35.26 40.04
C ALA A 48 -27.97 -34.86 38.55
N ILE A 49 -29.07 -34.19 38.20
CA ILE A 49 -29.30 -33.68 36.84
C ILE A 49 -28.24 -32.65 36.45
N ILE A 50 -27.95 -31.69 37.33
CA ILE A 50 -26.95 -30.64 37.06
C ILE A 50 -25.56 -31.24 36.81
N VAL A 51 -25.12 -32.15 37.68
CA VAL A 51 -23.82 -32.81 37.55
C VAL A 51 -23.77 -33.66 36.28
N GLY A 52 -24.83 -34.41 35.97
CA GLY A 52 -24.93 -35.19 34.73
C GLY A 52 -24.87 -34.32 33.47
N ALA A 53 -25.59 -33.18 33.46
CA ALA A 53 -25.56 -32.23 32.35
C ALA A 53 -24.17 -31.58 32.18
N ALA A 54 -23.50 -31.23 33.27
CA ALA A 54 -22.16 -30.66 33.21
C ALA A 54 -21.12 -31.64 32.65
N ILE A 55 -21.18 -32.91 33.07
CA ILE A 55 -20.27 -33.97 32.57
C ILE A 55 -20.52 -34.22 31.08
N THR A 56 -21.78 -34.35 30.65
CA THR A 56 -22.10 -34.57 29.24
C THR A 56 -21.70 -33.38 28.35
N LEU A 57 -21.87 -32.14 28.84
CA LEU A 57 -21.39 -30.95 28.15
C LEU A 57 -19.86 -30.93 28.02
N LEU A 58 -19.12 -31.28 29.08
CA LEU A 58 -17.66 -31.37 29.03
C LEU A 58 -17.19 -32.42 28.01
N ILE A 59 -17.82 -33.59 28.00
CA ILE A 59 -17.50 -34.67 27.05
C ILE A 59 -17.77 -34.23 25.61
N THR A 60 -18.94 -33.63 25.35
CA THR A 60 -19.29 -33.13 24.00
C THR A 60 -18.36 -32.02 23.54
N PHE A 61 -18.01 -31.06 24.41
CA PHE A 61 -17.05 -30.01 24.09
C PHE A 61 -15.65 -30.56 23.78
N THR A 62 -15.18 -31.52 24.59
CA THR A 62 -13.89 -32.18 24.38
C THR A 62 -13.88 -32.96 23.07
N SER A 63 -14.97 -33.70 22.77
CA SER A 63 -15.14 -34.45 21.53
C SER A 63 -15.15 -33.54 20.30
N LEU A 64 -15.91 -32.44 20.32
CA LEU A 64 -15.93 -31.46 19.23
C LEU A 64 -14.56 -30.79 19.03
N SER A 65 -13.88 -30.43 20.13
CA SER A 65 -12.56 -29.81 20.08
C SER A 65 -11.53 -30.77 19.48
N PHE A 66 -11.55 -32.03 19.90
CA PHE A 66 -10.69 -33.07 19.36
C PHE A 66 -10.99 -33.36 17.88
N GLY A 67 -12.28 -33.44 17.51
CA GLY A 67 -12.70 -33.60 16.12
C GLY A 67 -12.19 -32.46 15.22
N ARG A 68 -12.29 -31.21 15.68
CA ARG A 68 -11.73 -30.06 14.95
C ARG A 68 -10.21 -30.13 14.84
N LEU A 69 -9.50 -30.55 15.88
CA LEU A 69 -8.05 -30.72 15.86
C LEU A 69 -7.62 -31.79 14.85
N LEU A 70 -8.36 -32.91 14.77
CA LEU A 70 -8.11 -33.98 13.80
C LEU A 70 -8.34 -33.50 12.37
N VAL A 71 -9.46 -32.81 12.10
CA VAL A 71 -9.75 -32.23 10.78
C VAL A 71 -8.66 -31.24 10.38
N HIS A 72 -8.27 -30.33 11.28
CA HIS A 72 -7.20 -29.37 11.01
C HIS A 72 -5.86 -30.07 10.71
N ARG A 73 -5.51 -31.12 11.47
CA ARG A 73 -4.31 -31.93 11.19
C ARG A 73 -4.38 -32.63 9.84
N SER A 74 -5.54 -33.18 9.47
CA SER A 74 -5.76 -33.81 8.17
C SER A 74 -5.54 -32.80 7.05
N CYS A 75 -6.15 -31.61 7.13
CA CYS A 75 -5.98 -30.57 6.12
C CYS A 75 -4.51 -30.10 6.00
N MET A 76 -3.78 -30.03 7.11
CA MET A 76 -2.36 -29.66 7.09
C MET A 76 -1.46 -30.76 6.50
N GLN A 77 -1.89 -32.02 6.52
CA GLN A 77 -1.18 -33.13 5.87
C GLN A 77 -1.38 -33.13 4.35
N ASP A 78 -2.52 -32.63 3.87
CA ASP A 78 -2.84 -32.53 2.44
C ASP A 78 -2.05 -31.42 1.72
N ILE A 79 -1.49 -30.44 2.45
CA ILE A 79 -0.60 -29.44 1.85
C ILE A 79 0.64 -30.18 1.33
N PRO A 80 0.88 -30.20 0.00
CA PRO A 80 2.04 -30.87 -0.54
C PRO A 80 3.29 -30.22 0.02
N LYS A 81 4.02 -30.96 0.85
CA LYS A 81 5.33 -30.54 1.33
C LYS A 81 6.22 -30.38 0.10
N ARG A 82 7.09 -29.36 0.08
CA ARG A 82 8.13 -29.21 -0.96
C ARG A 82 9.10 -30.39 -0.82
N TYR A 83 8.71 -31.53 -1.37
CA TYR A 83 9.52 -32.72 -1.43
C TYR A 83 10.32 -32.67 -2.71
N VAL A 84 11.65 -32.67 -2.58
CA VAL A 84 12.52 -32.83 -3.73
C VAL A 84 12.95 -34.31 -3.72
N PRO A 85 12.50 -35.12 -4.68
CA PRO A 85 12.74 -36.57 -4.67
C PRO A 85 14.20 -36.86 -5.04
N ILE A 86 15.10 -36.72 -4.06
CA ILE A 86 16.55 -36.96 -4.20
C ILE A 86 17.01 -37.92 -3.10
N THR A 87 16.09 -38.53 -2.35
CA THR A 87 16.48 -39.50 -1.32
C THR A 87 16.93 -40.81 -1.97
N GLU A 88 17.67 -41.62 -1.23
CA GLU A 88 18.12 -42.93 -1.71
C GLU A 88 16.96 -43.86 -2.06
N ARG A 89 15.79 -43.63 -1.46
CA ARG A 89 14.55 -44.38 -1.74
C ARG A 89 13.92 -43.98 -3.08
N ASP A 90 14.02 -42.71 -3.47
CA ASP A 90 13.48 -42.23 -4.75
C ASP A 90 14.42 -42.54 -5.91
N LEU A 91 15.73 -42.32 -5.70
CA LEU A 91 16.78 -42.54 -6.69
C LEU A 91 17.83 -43.50 -6.12
N PRO A 92 17.66 -44.82 -6.31
CA PRO A 92 18.62 -45.81 -5.81
C PRO A 92 20.00 -45.69 -6.48
N ASN A 93 20.04 -45.20 -7.73
CA ASN A 93 21.31 -44.99 -8.44
C ASN A 93 22.08 -43.79 -7.88
N THR A 94 23.13 -44.07 -7.11
CA THR A 94 24.02 -43.08 -6.48
C THR A 94 24.64 -42.11 -7.48
N ARG A 95 24.97 -42.54 -8.71
CA ARG A 95 25.58 -41.67 -9.72
C ARG A 95 24.63 -40.57 -10.18
N ILE A 96 23.38 -40.94 -10.46
CA ILE A 96 22.34 -39.98 -10.89
C ILE A 96 22.02 -39.01 -9.75
N ARG A 97 21.89 -39.55 -8.53
CA ARG A 97 21.65 -38.76 -7.32
C ARG A 97 22.77 -37.72 -7.09
N GLY A 98 24.03 -38.14 -7.23
CA GLY A 98 25.19 -37.24 -7.15
C GLY A 98 25.17 -36.14 -8.21
N GLU A 99 24.80 -36.45 -9.45
CA GLU A 99 24.69 -35.45 -10.53
C GLU A 99 23.58 -34.42 -10.23
N ILE A 100 22.43 -34.86 -9.71
CA ILE A 100 21.35 -33.96 -9.32
C ILE A 100 21.80 -33.03 -8.20
N TYR A 101 22.47 -33.56 -7.16
CA TYR A 101 23.01 -32.72 -6.08
C TYR A 101 24.02 -31.70 -6.61
N HIS A 102 24.91 -32.12 -7.50
CA HIS A 102 25.87 -31.22 -8.13
C HIS A 102 25.17 -30.10 -8.92
N LYS A 103 24.15 -30.42 -9.72
CA LYS A 103 23.37 -29.42 -10.46
C LYS A 103 22.57 -28.49 -9.55
N LEU A 104 22.01 -29.00 -8.45
CA LEU A 104 21.28 -28.18 -7.49
C LEU A 104 22.20 -27.21 -6.76
N GLU A 105 23.38 -27.66 -6.35
CA GLU A 105 24.38 -26.76 -5.74
C GLU A 105 24.85 -25.71 -6.74
N HIS A 106 25.07 -26.11 -8.00
CA HIS A 106 25.40 -25.16 -9.07
C HIS A 106 24.26 -24.15 -9.30
N CYS A 107 23.00 -24.58 -9.35
CA CYS A 107 21.85 -23.66 -9.46
C CYS A 107 21.74 -22.73 -8.25
N LYS A 108 22.08 -23.19 -7.05
CA LYS A 108 22.11 -22.37 -5.84
C LYS A 108 23.22 -21.32 -5.91
N GLN A 109 24.40 -21.67 -6.40
CA GLN A 109 25.49 -20.72 -6.66
C GLN A 109 25.07 -19.68 -7.69
N LEU A 110 24.55 -20.11 -8.85
CA LEU A 110 24.03 -19.18 -9.87
C LEU A 110 22.92 -18.29 -9.32
N ALA A 111 21.99 -18.82 -8.51
CA ALA A 111 20.93 -18.02 -7.91
C ALA A 111 21.49 -16.94 -6.95
N HIS A 112 22.57 -17.25 -6.25
CA HIS A 112 23.29 -16.27 -5.43
C HIS A 112 23.99 -15.24 -6.31
N ASP A 113 24.74 -15.67 -7.32
CA ASP A 113 25.50 -14.80 -8.21
C ASP A 113 24.60 -13.86 -9.03
N PHE A 114 23.41 -14.33 -9.42
CA PHE A 114 22.39 -13.54 -10.13
C PHE A 114 21.35 -12.89 -9.20
N SER A 115 21.52 -12.99 -7.88
CA SER A 115 20.61 -12.31 -6.94
C SER A 115 20.67 -10.79 -7.08
N THR A 116 21.85 -10.28 -7.42
CA THR A 116 22.12 -8.87 -7.73
C THR A 116 22.30 -8.71 -9.23
N PRO A 117 21.48 -7.89 -9.91
CA PRO A 117 21.65 -7.66 -11.34
C PRO A 117 22.95 -6.90 -11.61
N GLU A 118 23.68 -7.28 -12.67
CA GLU A 118 24.94 -6.63 -13.07
C GLU A 118 24.75 -5.14 -13.41
N THR A 119 23.59 -4.80 -13.96
CA THR A 119 23.23 -3.44 -14.35
C THR A 119 21.97 -3.01 -13.64
N ARG A 120 21.86 -1.71 -13.35
CA ARG A 120 20.68 -1.12 -12.72
C ARG A 120 19.46 -1.31 -13.61
N VAL A 121 18.56 -2.21 -13.20
CA VAL A 121 17.30 -2.45 -13.91
C VAL A 121 16.32 -1.32 -13.56
N VAL A 122 16.14 -0.39 -14.49
CA VAL A 122 15.15 0.69 -14.37
C VAL A 122 13.87 0.25 -15.07
N HIS A 123 12.81 0.02 -14.30
CA HIS A 123 11.48 -0.26 -14.83
C HIS A 123 10.73 1.04 -15.14
N ALA A 124 9.87 1.02 -16.15
CA ALA A 124 8.98 2.14 -16.43
C ALA A 124 7.92 2.26 -15.32
N GLY A 125 7.61 3.49 -14.90
CA GLY A 125 6.59 3.79 -13.87
C GLY A 125 7.09 3.86 -12.43
N LEU A 126 8.26 3.29 -12.11
CA LEU A 126 8.78 3.24 -10.74
C LEU A 126 10.30 3.44 -10.72
N GLU A 127 10.78 4.38 -9.90
CA GLU A 127 12.22 4.53 -9.65
C GLU A 127 12.71 3.31 -8.85
N PRO A 128 13.84 2.69 -9.23
CA PRO A 128 14.34 1.52 -8.53
C PRO A 128 14.72 1.84 -7.07
N PRO A 129 14.80 0.81 -6.21
CA PRO A 129 15.22 0.99 -4.82
C PRO A 129 16.68 1.50 -4.75
N ALA A 130 16.99 2.14 -3.62
CA ALA A 130 18.36 2.55 -3.31
C ALA A 130 19.25 1.30 -3.29
N HIS A 131 20.35 1.34 -4.05
CA HIS A 131 21.30 0.24 -4.14
C HIS A 131 22.66 0.72 -3.65
N VAL A 132 23.28 -0.08 -2.77
CA VAL A 132 24.49 0.30 -2.03
C VAL A 132 25.66 0.61 -2.97
N ASP A 133 25.75 -0.12 -4.09
CA ASP A 133 26.92 -0.07 -4.98
C ASP A 133 26.85 1.01 -6.07
N HIS A 134 25.71 1.70 -6.22
CA HIS A 134 25.47 2.61 -7.35
C HIS A 134 25.16 4.04 -6.88
N CYS A 135 26.21 4.80 -6.58
CA CYS A 135 26.16 6.21 -6.15
C CYS A 135 26.06 7.22 -7.34
N GLY A 136 25.28 6.89 -8.37
CA GLY A 136 25.43 7.52 -9.68
C GLY A 136 24.36 8.49 -10.14
N ASP A 137 23.11 8.36 -9.68
CA ASP A 137 21.99 9.06 -10.30
C ASP A 137 20.88 9.39 -9.29
N ASP A 138 21.27 10.03 -8.20
CA ASP A 138 20.43 10.48 -7.08
C ASP A 138 19.45 11.62 -7.46
N MET A 139 19.17 11.82 -8.75
CA MET A 139 18.25 12.87 -9.19
C MET A 139 16.82 12.67 -8.67
N LEU A 140 16.41 11.41 -8.50
CA LEU A 140 15.06 11.04 -8.08
C LEU A 140 15.12 10.17 -6.81
N PRO A 141 14.19 10.37 -5.85
CA PRO A 141 14.13 9.54 -4.66
C PRO A 141 13.81 8.08 -5.00
N PRO A 142 14.30 7.12 -4.19
CA PRO A 142 14.08 5.70 -4.45
C PRO A 142 12.59 5.32 -4.32
N LEU A 143 12.15 4.32 -5.08
CA LEU A 143 10.78 3.80 -5.07
C LEU A 143 9.70 4.86 -5.40
N LEU A 144 10.07 5.92 -6.11
CA LEU A 144 9.15 6.95 -6.55
C LEU A 144 8.22 6.41 -7.64
N ASP A 145 6.92 6.38 -7.35
CA ASP A 145 5.89 6.12 -8.36
C ASP A 145 5.65 7.38 -9.18
N TYR A 146 6.03 7.33 -10.46
CA TYR A 146 5.89 8.46 -11.38
C TYR A 146 4.43 8.84 -11.59
N GLN A 147 3.53 7.86 -11.69
CA GLN A 147 2.11 8.10 -11.94
C GLN A 147 1.45 8.76 -10.72
N ALA A 148 1.81 8.33 -9.51
CA ALA A 148 1.36 8.96 -8.28
C ALA A 148 1.86 10.42 -8.19
N CYS A 149 3.12 10.69 -8.53
CA CYS A 149 3.67 12.04 -8.54
C CYS A 149 2.95 12.97 -9.52
N VAL A 150 2.78 12.54 -10.77
CA VAL A 150 2.06 13.34 -11.78
C VAL A 150 0.60 13.57 -11.37
N LYS A 151 -0.05 12.55 -10.79
CA LYS A 151 -1.40 12.72 -10.23
C LYS A 151 -1.44 13.81 -9.16
N ILE A 152 -0.52 13.76 -8.20
CA ILE A 152 -0.47 14.74 -7.11
C ILE A 152 -0.24 16.13 -7.69
N ILE A 153 0.74 16.30 -8.59
CA ILE A 153 1.04 17.59 -9.23
C ILE A 153 -0.20 18.12 -9.96
N ALA A 154 -0.86 17.29 -10.76
CA ALA A 154 -2.06 17.67 -11.51
C ALA A 154 -3.25 18.02 -10.60
N ASP A 155 -3.48 17.23 -9.54
CA ASP A 155 -4.53 17.49 -8.57
C ASP A 155 -4.24 18.80 -7.81
N ARG A 156 -2.97 19.11 -7.51
CA ARG A 156 -2.54 20.38 -6.91
C ARG A 156 -2.77 21.57 -7.86
N PHE A 157 -2.47 21.42 -9.15
CA PHE A 157 -2.78 22.42 -10.17
C PHE A 157 -4.29 22.64 -10.33
N LYS A 158 -5.09 21.56 -10.31
CA LYS A 158 -6.54 21.61 -10.58
C LYS A 158 -7.35 22.13 -9.39
N PHE A 159 -7.13 21.61 -8.20
CA PHE A 159 -8.06 21.80 -7.07
C PHE A 159 -7.59 22.83 -6.07
N GLN A 160 -6.28 22.95 -5.91
CA GLN A 160 -5.75 23.76 -4.85
C GLN A 160 -5.29 25.12 -5.36
N GLY A 161 -4.97 25.24 -6.65
CA GLY A 161 -4.21 26.37 -7.13
C GLY A 161 -2.96 26.62 -6.27
N ILE A 162 -2.47 25.66 -5.46
CA ILE A 162 -1.53 25.95 -4.35
C ILE A 162 -0.09 26.12 -4.83
N LEU A 163 0.27 25.59 -6.00
CA LEU A 163 1.52 26.05 -6.64
C LEU A 163 1.45 27.52 -7.04
N LEU A 164 0.24 28.07 -7.07
CA LEU A 164 -0.13 29.35 -7.61
C LEU A 164 -1.12 30.00 -6.66
N ASN A 165 -0.79 30.11 -5.36
CA ASN A 165 -1.62 30.73 -4.31
C ASN A 165 -2.06 32.19 -4.63
N LYS A 166 -1.86 32.64 -5.88
CA LYS A 166 -2.23 33.92 -6.46
C LYS A 166 -2.88 33.83 -7.85
N TYR A 167 -2.81 32.72 -8.61
CA TYR A 167 -3.63 32.52 -9.79
C TYR A 167 -4.85 31.68 -9.41
N MET A 168 -5.92 32.34 -9.00
CA MET A 168 -7.25 31.72 -9.10
C MET A 168 -7.56 31.57 -10.59
N LEU A 169 -7.10 30.46 -11.17
CA LEU A 169 -7.65 29.97 -12.42
C LEU A 169 -9.12 29.69 -12.14
N GLU A 170 -10.01 30.66 -12.40
CA GLU A 170 -11.45 30.41 -12.40
C GLU A 170 -11.71 29.42 -13.54
N PRO A 171 -11.84 28.11 -13.25
CA PRO A 171 -11.98 27.14 -14.30
C PRO A 171 -13.41 27.30 -14.81
N LYS A 172 -13.56 27.79 -16.05
CA LYS A 172 -14.86 27.82 -16.69
C LYS A 172 -15.39 26.39 -16.78
N LEU A 173 -16.61 26.16 -16.29
CA LEU A 173 -17.24 24.85 -16.33
C LEU A 173 -17.22 24.33 -17.77
N GLY A 174 -16.69 23.11 -17.96
CA GLY A 174 -16.59 22.45 -19.26
C GLY A 174 -15.26 22.63 -20.00
N MET A 175 -14.31 23.43 -19.50
CA MET A 175 -12.98 23.51 -20.11
C MET A 175 -12.07 22.36 -19.66
N THR A 176 -11.27 21.83 -20.59
CA THR A 176 -10.23 20.83 -20.28
C THR A 176 -8.99 21.51 -19.70
N PHE A 177 -8.19 20.77 -18.96
CA PHE A 177 -6.91 21.28 -18.41
C PHE A 177 -5.99 21.83 -19.51
N ALA A 178 -5.89 21.12 -20.64
CA ALA A 178 -5.16 21.57 -21.81
C ALA A 178 -5.70 22.89 -22.38
N ALA A 179 -7.03 23.03 -22.50
CA ALA A 179 -7.65 24.26 -22.98
C ALA A 179 -7.40 25.44 -22.03
N GLN A 180 -7.43 25.20 -20.72
CA GLN A 180 -7.15 26.21 -19.72
C GLN A 180 -5.71 26.72 -19.82
N LEU A 181 -4.73 25.81 -19.91
CA LEU A 181 -3.32 26.16 -20.04
C LEU A 181 -3.03 26.96 -21.32
N ARG A 182 -3.57 26.52 -22.47
CA ARG A 182 -3.42 27.24 -23.75
C ARG A 182 -3.95 28.66 -23.68
N ARG A 183 -5.08 28.86 -22.99
CA ARG A 183 -5.66 30.19 -22.77
C ARG A 183 -4.72 31.07 -21.93
N THR A 184 -4.25 30.57 -20.79
CA THR A 184 -3.38 31.32 -19.88
C THR A 184 -2.07 31.74 -20.55
N VAL A 185 -1.47 30.87 -21.37
CA VAL A 185 -0.25 31.22 -22.11
C VAL A 185 -0.52 32.21 -23.24
N SER A 186 -1.65 32.09 -23.94
CA SER A 186 -2.03 33.04 -25.00
C SER A 186 -2.26 34.46 -24.48
N GLU A 187 -2.70 34.60 -23.23
CA GLU A 187 -2.93 35.90 -22.59
C GLU A 187 -1.62 36.56 -22.12
N ASN A 188 -0.57 35.78 -21.78
CA ASN A 188 0.67 36.31 -21.19
C ASN A 188 1.90 36.28 -22.12
N ASP A 189 1.83 35.59 -23.26
CA ASP A 189 2.90 35.39 -24.27
C ASP A 189 4.29 35.04 -23.67
N CYS A 190 4.30 34.35 -22.53
CA CYS A 190 5.50 34.17 -21.69
C CYS A 190 6.21 32.82 -21.88
N VAL A 191 5.56 31.83 -22.49
CA VAL A 191 6.10 30.47 -22.67
C VAL A 191 6.14 30.13 -24.15
N ASP A 192 7.22 29.47 -24.59
CA ASP A 192 7.27 28.90 -25.95
C ASP A 192 6.10 27.92 -26.12
N ARG A 193 5.26 28.19 -27.13
CA ARG A 193 4.09 27.37 -27.44
C ARG A 193 4.47 25.91 -27.66
N ASN A 194 5.67 25.64 -28.18
CA ASN A 194 6.16 24.28 -28.39
C ASN A 194 6.35 23.52 -27.08
N GLN A 195 6.92 24.16 -26.06
CA GLN A 195 7.14 23.56 -24.74
C GLN A 195 5.82 23.33 -24.01
N LEU A 196 4.84 24.22 -24.19
CA LEU A 196 3.50 24.04 -23.63
C LEU A 196 2.78 22.84 -24.25
N GLU A 197 2.83 22.68 -25.57
CA GLU A 197 2.22 21.52 -26.24
C GLU A 197 2.93 20.21 -25.87
N GLU A 198 4.26 20.24 -25.70
CA GLU A 198 5.02 19.10 -25.18
C GLU A 198 4.56 18.73 -23.76
N PHE A 199 4.38 19.72 -22.88
CA PHE A 199 3.89 19.54 -21.52
C PHE A 199 2.50 18.89 -21.49
N ILE A 200 1.57 19.43 -22.28
CA ILE A 200 0.19 18.90 -22.39
C ILE A 200 0.21 17.46 -22.90
N THR A 201 1.01 17.18 -23.93
CA THR A 201 1.12 15.85 -24.53
C THR A 201 1.68 14.84 -23.54
N LEU A 202 2.74 15.21 -22.80
CA LEU A 202 3.31 14.36 -21.75
C LEU A 202 2.30 14.15 -20.63
N TYR A 203 1.65 15.21 -20.15
CA TYR A 203 0.61 15.11 -19.13
C TYR A 203 -0.52 14.14 -19.52
N GLU A 204 -1.09 14.30 -20.72
CA GLU A 204 -2.18 13.46 -21.20
C GLU A 204 -1.72 12.01 -21.40
N THR A 205 -0.51 11.82 -21.92
CA THR A 205 0.08 10.49 -22.06
C THR A 205 0.25 9.82 -20.70
N ILE A 206 0.83 10.51 -19.72
CA ILE A 206 1.07 9.93 -18.38
C ILE A 206 -0.26 9.63 -17.67
N ARG A 207 -1.26 10.50 -17.83
CA ARG A 207 -2.53 10.38 -17.10
C ARG A 207 -3.51 9.39 -17.72
N TYR A 208 -3.60 9.35 -19.05
CA TYR A 208 -4.68 8.67 -19.76
C TYR A 208 -4.23 7.53 -20.67
N SER A 209 -2.94 7.40 -20.99
CA SER A 209 -2.50 6.31 -21.88
C SER A 209 -2.65 4.91 -21.24
N GLY A 210 -2.61 4.83 -19.91
CA GLY A 210 -2.53 3.56 -19.18
C GLY A 210 -1.19 2.82 -19.33
N HIS A 211 -0.22 3.40 -20.05
CA HIS A 211 1.11 2.81 -20.25
C HIS A 211 2.10 3.38 -19.21
N PRO A 212 3.00 2.54 -18.66
CA PRO A 212 4.00 3.00 -17.71
C PRO A 212 5.00 3.96 -18.39
N VAL A 213 5.36 5.01 -17.66
CA VAL A 213 6.15 6.13 -18.18
C VAL A 213 7.64 5.84 -17.99
N THR A 214 8.45 6.08 -19.02
CA THR A 214 9.91 5.95 -18.89
C THR A 214 10.50 7.08 -18.04
N ARG A 215 11.61 6.80 -17.36
CA ARG A 215 12.31 7.78 -16.51
C ARG A 215 12.59 9.09 -17.23
N GLY A 216 13.09 9.03 -18.47
CA GLY A 216 13.37 10.23 -19.28
C GLY A 216 12.12 11.08 -19.58
N LYS A 217 10.98 10.45 -19.88
CA LYS A 217 9.70 11.18 -20.08
C LYS A 217 9.21 11.82 -18.79
N PHE A 218 9.41 11.15 -17.65
CA PHE A 218 9.06 11.70 -16.34
C PHE A 218 9.94 12.89 -15.95
N ILE A 219 11.26 12.79 -16.13
CA ILE A 219 12.19 13.91 -15.88
C ILE A 219 11.81 15.10 -16.78
N ARG A 220 11.58 14.86 -18.07
CA ARG A 220 11.17 15.90 -19.01
C ARG A 220 9.85 16.58 -18.59
N PHE A 221 8.88 15.80 -18.12
CA PHE A 221 7.63 16.34 -17.57
C PHE A 221 7.89 17.24 -16.35
N MET A 222 8.77 16.83 -15.44
CA MET A 222 9.14 17.61 -14.27
C MET A 222 9.85 18.92 -14.63
N GLU A 223 10.77 18.89 -15.60
CA GLU A 223 11.42 20.10 -16.12
C GLU A 223 10.40 21.11 -16.66
N LEU A 224 9.45 20.64 -17.47
CA LEU A 224 8.39 21.48 -18.03
C LEU A 224 7.42 21.99 -16.95
N CYS A 225 7.16 21.19 -15.91
CA CYS A 225 6.42 21.65 -14.73
C CYS A 225 7.14 22.82 -14.03
N LEU A 226 8.43 22.68 -13.77
CA LEU A 226 9.23 23.72 -13.11
C LEU A 226 9.26 24.99 -13.94
N LEU A 227 9.46 24.85 -15.25
CA LEU A 227 9.43 25.96 -16.19
C LEU A 227 8.09 26.71 -16.15
N LEU A 228 6.96 25.99 -16.14
CA LEU A 228 5.63 26.57 -16.03
C LEU A 228 5.43 27.32 -14.70
N VAL A 229 5.96 26.77 -13.59
CA VAL A 229 5.93 27.41 -12.28
C VAL A 229 6.76 28.70 -12.28
N ASP A 230 8.00 28.66 -12.78
CA ASP A 230 8.88 29.83 -12.84
C ASP A 230 8.24 30.98 -13.63
N PHE A 231 7.62 30.68 -14.77
CA PHE A 231 6.91 31.68 -15.55
C PHE A 231 5.71 32.27 -14.82
N SER A 232 4.95 31.43 -14.12
CA SER A 232 3.80 31.88 -13.33
C SER A 232 4.20 32.80 -12.16
N LEU A 233 5.43 32.68 -11.66
CA LEU A 233 6.01 33.58 -10.67
C LEU A 233 6.50 34.90 -11.29
N LEU A 234 7.02 34.87 -12.51
CA LEU A 234 7.53 36.05 -13.22
C LEU A 234 6.41 36.97 -13.73
N THR A 235 5.34 36.42 -14.31
CA THR A 235 4.21 37.24 -14.79
C THR A 235 3.57 38.05 -13.66
N HIS A 236 3.49 37.49 -12.46
CA HIS A 236 2.98 38.23 -11.29
C HIS A 236 3.82 39.48 -10.95
N ARG A 237 5.13 39.51 -11.18
CA ARG A 237 5.95 40.70 -10.84
C ARG A 237 5.57 41.92 -11.69
N VAL A 238 4.94 41.72 -12.84
CA VAL A 238 4.58 42.79 -13.77
C VAL A 238 3.25 43.46 -13.38
N ASP A 239 2.33 42.74 -12.76
CA ASP A 239 0.97 43.22 -12.49
C ASP A 239 0.77 43.87 -11.11
N THR A 240 1.83 44.08 -10.32
CA THR A 240 1.72 44.80 -9.03
C THR A 240 2.13 46.26 -9.21
N PRO A 241 1.21 47.23 -9.44
CA PRO A 241 1.57 48.64 -9.47
C PRO A 241 2.05 49.09 -8.07
N PRO A 242 3.02 50.02 -8.00
CA PRO A 242 3.60 50.46 -6.73
C PRO A 242 2.61 51.37 -5.98
N SER A 243 1.70 50.76 -5.24
CA SER A 243 0.88 51.47 -4.26
C SER A 243 1.72 51.70 -3.00
N GLY A 244 2.24 52.92 -2.87
CA GLY A 244 2.84 53.39 -1.62
C GLY A 244 1.79 53.39 -0.50
N GLU A 245 2.09 52.67 0.58
CA GLU A 245 2.21 53.16 1.97
C GLU A 245 1.90 52.01 2.96
N PRO A 246 2.70 51.87 4.03
CA PRO A 246 2.70 50.70 4.87
C PRO A 246 1.62 50.82 5.95
N SER A 247 0.55 50.05 5.83
CA SER A 247 -0.32 49.74 6.97
C SER A 247 0.05 48.36 7.50
N SER A 248 0.77 48.40 8.61
CA SER A 248 1.14 47.29 9.47
C SER A 248 -0.09 46.60 10.07
N THR A 249 -0.25 45.31 9.81
CA THR A 249 -0.90 44.31 10.69
C THR A 249 -0.58 42.95 10.07
N THR A 250 0.55 42.33 10.41
CA THR A 250 0.61 41.19 11.34
C THR A 250 -0.60 40.26 11.20
N ASP A 251 -0.46 39.16 10.47
CA ASP A 251 -0.47 37.83 11.06
C ASP A 251 -0.55 36.72 10.01
N SER A 252 0.07 35.60 10.36
CA SER A 252 -0.08 34.28 9.73
C SER A 252 0.75 34.01 8.47
N ALA A 253 2.07 34.16 8.61
CA ALA A 253 3.01 33.33 7.86
C ALA A 253 2.80 31.86 8.29
N THR A 254 2.00 31.12 7.53
CA THR A 254 1.94 29.66 7.63
C THR A 254 3.29 29.10 7.22
N ASN A 255 4.11 28.79 8.22
CA ASN A 255 5.39 28.12 8.06
C ASN A 255 5.23 26.89 7.16
N PHE A 256 6.02 26.89 6.08
CA PHE A 256 6.25 25.79 5.16
C PHE A 256 6.74 24.57 5.94
N ASN A 257 5.82 23.71 6.38
CA ASN A 257 6.15 22.47 7.07
C ASN A 257 6.56 21.42 6.02
N ALA A 258 7.85 21.39 5.69
CA ALA A 258 8.50 20.32 4.93
C ALA A 258 8.36 18.92 5.58
N HIS A 259 7.79 18.84 6.78
CA HIS A 259 7.57 17.59 7.51
C HIS A 259 6.49 16.68 6.91
N VAL A 260 5.74 17.13 5.88
CA VAL A 260 4.73 16.29 5.19
C VAL A 260 5.37 15.30 4.19
N LEU A 261 6.64 15.50 3.79
CA LEU A 261 7.32 14.57 2.88
C LEU A 261 8.12 13.47 3.60
N TYR A 262 8.26 13.55 4.93
CA TYR A 262 8.96 12.55 5.73
C TYR A 262 8.00 11.84 6.68
N SER A 263 7.04 11.11 6.13
CA SER A 263 6.32 10.07 6.88
C SER A 263 7.20 8.82 6.99
N ARG A 264 8.14 8.88 7.94
CA ARG A 264 8.66 7.78 8.79
C ARG A 264 8.45 6.35 8.24
N THR A 265 9.35 5.91 7.38
CA THR A 265 9.60 4.49 7.07
C THR A 265 10.92 4.05 7.71
N GLU A 266 10.99 3.99 9.04
CA GLU A 266 12.15 3.39 9.75
C GLU A 266 11.76 2.40 10.85
N GLU A 267 10.47 2.10 11.06
CA GLU A 267 10.05 1.17 12.13
C GLU A 267 9.81 -0.28 11.69
N SER A 268 10.14 -0.68 10.44
CA SER A 268 9.95 -2.07 9.98
C SER A 268 11.22 -2.90 9.76
N ILE A 269 12.43 -2.41 10.05
CA ILE A 269 13.67 -3.20 9.85
C ILE A 269 14.34 -3.68 11.15
N SER A 270 13.96 -3.17 12.33
CA SER A 270 14.62 -3.55 13.60
C SER A 270 13.97 -4.69 14.41
N GLN A 271 12.99 -5.43 13.88
CA GLN A 271 12.39 -6.59 14.60
C GLN A 271 12.56 -7.96 13.92
N SER A 272 13.47 -8.11 12.96
CA SER A 272 13.83 -9.42 12.39
C SER A 272 15.31 -9.79 12.62
N SER A 273 15.83 -9.47 13.80
CA SER A 273 17.16 -9.89 14.24
C SER A 273 17.17 -10.18 15.74
N ALA A 274 16.39 -11.17 16.16
CA ALA A 274 16.51 -11.95 17.40
C ALA A 274 15.63 -13.20 17.23
#